data_AF-A0A6W0M6J2-F1
#
_entry.id   AF-A0A6W0M6J2-F1
#
_cell.length_a   1.000
_cell.length_b   1.000
_cell.length_c   1.000
_cell.angle_alpha   90.00
_cell.angle_beta   90.00
_cell.angle_gamma   90.00
#
_symmetry.space_group_name_H-M   'P 1'
#
loop_
_entity.id
_entity.type
_entity.pdbx_description
1 polymer ?
#
loop_
_entity_poly.entity_id
_entity_poly.type
_entity_poly.pdbx_seq_one_letter_code
_entity_poly.pdbx_strand_id
1 'polypeptide(L)'
;MDERIPCKNPQCSHFILPATAARTEGYCMPCVQARYRQEQEEYIRKNRKTIDAFSGITNPVEMLKLVHEPREHDPLIEWIPCPIPTDELYKKLSDDESRDMVDYAEELFDSGWQEEAQEIALCLAAFTQANLDNFLRQEPPAWSASLHILPHRYAHQAGWELTENGRRRDLYFTQCTHLVKQAPEQPAVFRAVAEYGENCPHCSLPLINLFEVAPSAVGLSTQGWPGQIRILTCQCCTAYNTVFATVDPQGQPRWCEKNALSTLAVENSSDWITPPLDVLHPGESRLPLFAAEIFLPTTFSQLGGHPAWVQDADYPTCPTCSQTMMFLAQLSYEDIEEEEYAEGMLYGFICPSCQTTATSYQQT
;
A
#
# COMPACT_ATOMS: atom_id res chain seq x y z
N MET A 1 -52.27 -40.03 -8.66
CA MET A 1 -50.80 -40.09 -8.65
C MET A 1 -50.38 -40.12 -10.09
N ASP A 2 -49.80 -39.04 -10.62
CA ASP A 2 -49.33 -39.05 -12.01
C ASP A 2 -48.22 -40.08 -12.14
N GLU A 3 -48.46 -41.09 -12.97
CA GLU A 3 -47.54 -42.18 -13.23
C GLU A 3 -46.28 -41.61 -13.88
N ARG A 4 -45.19 -41.51 -13.09
CA ARG A 4 -43.92 -40.94 -13.55
C ARG A 4 -43.11 -42.00 -14.28
N ILE A 5 -42.47 -41.59 -15.37
CA ILE A 5 -41.70 -42.46 -16.26
C ILE A 5 -40.21 -42.26 -15.95
N PRO A 6 -39.39 -43.33 -15.85
CA PRO A 6 -37.95 -43.19 -15.67
C PRO A 6 -37.29 -42.51 -16.88
N CYS A 7 -36.24 -41.72 -16.63
CA CYS A 7 -35.41 -41.14 -17.68
C CYS A 7 -34.78 -42.23 -18.56
N LYS A 8 -34.75 -42.03 -19.88
CA LYS A 8 -34.09 -42.96 -20.83
C LYS A 8 -32.58 -43.08 -20.64
N ASN A 9 -31.91 -42.12 -19.99
CA ASN A 9 -30.48 -42.24 -19.72
C ASN A 9 -30.26 -43.33 -18.65
N PRO A 10 -29.58 -44.45 -18.98
CA PRO A 10 -29.40 -45.58 -18.06
C PRO A 10 -28.57 -45.24 -16.81
N GLN A 11 -27.82 -44.13 -16.83
CA GLN A 11 -27.04 -43.63 -15.69
C GLN A 11 -27.79 -42.57 -14.86
N CYS A 12 -29.06 -42.27 -15.20
CA CYS A 12 -29.87 -41.26 -14.52
C CYS A 12 -31.01 -41.91 -13.73
N SER A 13 -31.12 -41.55 -12.44
CA SER A 13 -32.18 -42.07 -11.55
C SER A 13 -33.45 -41.21 -11.52
N HIS A 14 -33.55 -40.17 -12.36
CA HIS A 14 -34.68 -39.25 -12.35
C HIS A 14 -35.94 -39.84 -13.00
N PHE A 15 -37.10 -39.46 -12.43
CA PHE A 15 -38.42 -39.77 -12.95
C PHE A 15 -39.11 -38.49 -13.43
N ILE A 16 -39.73 -38.54 -14.61
CA ILE A 16 -40.35 -37.39 -15.28
C ILE A 16 -41.83 -37.63 -15.55
N LEU A 17 -42.59 -36.55 -15.70
CA LEU A 17 -43.99 -36.62 -16.11
C LEU A 17 -44.12 -37.12 -17.56
N PRO A 18 -45.21 -37.83 -17.92
CA PRO A 18 -45.46 -38.26 -19.29
C PRO A 18 -45.41 -37.11 -20.32
N ALA A 19 -45.94 -35.94 -19.95
CA ALA A 19 -45.87 -34.73 -20.77
C ALA A 19 -44.42 -34.26 -21.04
N THR A 20 -43.54 -34.35 -20.03
CA THR A 20 -42.11 -34.05 -20.20
C THR A 20 -41.46 -35.08 -21.11
N ALA A 21 -41.71 -36.37 -20.88
CA ALA A 21 -41.16 -37.46 -21.69
C ALA A 21 -41.55 -37.35 -23.17
N ALA A 22 -42.79 -36.93 -23.47
CA ALA A 22 -43.22 -36.68 -24.84
C ALA A 22 -42.45 -35.53 -25.50
N ARG A 23 -42.15 -34.47 -24.75
CA ARG A 23 -41.42 -33.27 -25.25
C ARG A 23 -39.92 -33.51 -25.43
N THR A 24 -39.30 -34.33 -24.58
CA THR A 24 -37.84 -34.56 -24.53
C THR A 24 -37.44 -35.96 -24.98
N GLU A 25 -38.33 -36.64 -25.73
CA GLU A 25 -38.14 -38.00 -26.26
C GLU A 25 -37.79 -39.07 -25.21
N GLY A 26 -38.19 -38.82 -23.96
CA GLY A 26 -37.99 -39.70 -22.80
C GLY A 26 -36.81 -39.35 -21.90
N TYR A 27 -36.09 -38.24 -22.15
CA TYR A 27 -35.00 -37.80 -21.29
C TYR A 27 -35.43 -36.74 -20.28
N CYS A 28 -34.88 -36.72 -19.06
CA CYS A 28 -35.12 -35.60 -18.16
C CYS A 28 -34.43 -34.32 -18.65
N MET A 29 -34.96 -33.14 -18.29
CA MET A 29 -34.38 -31.85 -18.71
C MET A 29 -32.88 -31.72 -18.39
N PRO A 30 -32.38 -32.13 -17.21
CA PRO A 30 -30.94 -32.17 -16.95
C PRO A 30 -30.13 -33.03 -17.93
N CYS A 31 -30.65 -34.20 -18.34
CA CYS A 31 -29.97 -35.04 -19.34
C CYS A 31 -30.01 -34.42 -20.74
N VAL A 32 -31.11 -33.75 -21.11
CA VAL A 32 -31.20 -33.01 -22.37
C VAL A 32 -30.20 -31.84 -22.39
N GLN A 33 -30.13 -31.06 -21.32
CA GLN A 33 -29.15 -29.97 -21.18
C GLN A 33 -27.70 -30.50 -21.18
N ALA A 34 -27.43 -31.63 -20.53
CA ALA A 34 -26.12 -32.25 -20.55
C ALA A 34 -25.69 -32.66 -21.97
N ARG A 35 -26.61 -33.24 -22.75
CA ARG A 35 -26.36 -33.54 -24.16
C ARG A 35 -26.11 -32.29 -24.99
N TYR A 36 -26.95 -31.25 -24.85
CA TYR A 36 -26.73 -29.99 -25.54
C TYR A 36 -25.39 -29.35 -25.18
N ARG A 37 -24.97 -29.38 -23.90
CA ARG A 37 -23.64 -28.92 -23.49
C ARG A 37 -22.52 -29.72 -24.15
N GLN A 38 -22.63 -31.05 -24.20
CA GLN A 38 -21.64 -31.89 -24.88
C GLN A 38 -21.56 -31.59 -26.38
N GLU A 39 -22.71 -31.43 -27.05
CA GLU A 39 -22.77 -31.07 -28.47
C GLU A 39 -22.16 -29.67 -28.72
N GLN A 40 -22.46 -28.71 -27.84
CA GLN A 40 -21.92 -27.35 -27.91
C GLN A 40 -20.41 -27.33 -27.63
N GLU A 41 -19.91 -28.06 -26.62
CA GLU A 41 -18.49 -28.21 -26.32
C GLU A 41 -17.74 -28.86 -27.48
N GLU A 42 -18.32 -29.89 -28.11
CA GLU A 42 -17.73 -30.53 -29.27
C GLU A 42 -17.72 -29.59 -30.49
N TYR A 43 -18.78 -28.79 -30.68
CA TYR A 43 -18.81 -27.75 -31.70
C TYR A 43 -17.73 -26.69 -31.46
N ILE A 44 -17.61 -26.18 -30.23
CA ILE A 44 -16.58 -25.21 -29.86
C ILE A 44 -15.20 -25.81 -30.14
N ARG A 45 -14.91 -27.01 -29.64
CA ARG A 45 -13.62 -27.67 -29.85
C ARG A 45 -13.24 -27.83 -31.32
N LYS A 46 -14.21 -28.11 -32.20
CA LYS A 46 -13.96 -28.28 -33.65
C LYS A 46 -13.81 -26.96 -34.40
N ASN A 47 -14.42 -25.89 -33.91
CA ASN A 47 -14.49 -24.60 -34.62
C ASN A 47 -13.65 -23.50 -33.96
N ARG A 48 -13.03 -23.77 -32.81
CA ARG A 48 -12.20 -22.81 -32.09
C ARG A 48 -10.99 -22.42 -32.92
N LYS A 49 -10.73 -21.12 -33.00
CA LYS A 49 -9.57 -20.54 -33.67
C LYS A 49 -8.68 -19.87 -32.65
N THR A 50 -7.38 -20.12 -32.76
CA THR A 50 -6.37 -19.43 -31.96
C THR A 50 -5.93 -18.16 -32.69
N ILE A 51 -5.97 -17.01 -32.01
CA ILE A 51 -5.58 -15.70 -32.58
C ILE A 51 -4.41 -15.14 -31.77
N ASP A 52 -3.34 -14.78 -32.47
CA ASP A 52 -2.19 -14.05 -31.92
C ASP A 52 -2.32 -12.56 -32.23
N ALA A 53 -2.83 -11.78 -31.27
CA ALA A 53 -2.96 -10.33 -31.41
C ALA A 53 -1.59 -9.62 -31.33
N PHE A 54 -0.56 -10.26 -30.76
CA PHE A 54 0.73 -9.66 -30.48
C PHE A 54 1.77 -9.92 -31.57
N SER A 55 1.38 -10.62 -32.64
CA SER A 55 2.27 -11.06 -33.70
C SER A 55 2.96 -9.87 -34.38
N GLY A 56 4.29 -9.80 -34.27
CA GLY A 56 5.10 -8.74 -34.88
C GLY A 56 5.10 -7.41 -34.13
N ILE A 57 4.46 -7.34 -32.96
CA ILE A 57 4.42 -6.13 -32.12
C ILE A 57 5.51 -6.22 -31.05
N THR A 58 6.33 -5.17 -30.97
CA THR A 58 7.43 -5.09 -30.00
C THR A 58 7.39 -3.82 -29.16
N ASN A 59 6.57 -2.84 -29.54
CA ASN A 59 6.39 -1.60 -28.77
C ASN A 59 5.55 -1.89 -27.50
N PRO A 60 6.03 -1.53 -26.29
CA PRO A 60 5.35 -1.87 -25.06
C PRO A 60 3.99 -1.18 -24.89
N VAL A 61 3.83 0.07 -25.36
CA VAL A 61 2.56 0.80 -25.34
C VAL A 61 1.52 0.09 -26.20
N GLU A 62 1.88 -0.28 -27.43
CA GLU A 62 0.97 -1.00 -28.33
C GLU A 62 0.58 -2.37 -27.79
N MET A 63 1.53 -3.08 -27.15
CA MET A 63 1.23 -4.33 -26.46
C MET A 63 0.26 -4.12 -25.30
N LEU A 64 0.46 -3.08 -24.48
CA LEU A 64 -0.43 -2.77 -23.35
C LEU A 64 -1.84 -2.36 -23.82
N LYS A 65 -1.95 -1.56 -24.89
CA LYS A 65 -3.24 -1.25 -25.52
C LYS A 65 -3.99 -2.50 -25.94
N LEU A 66 -3.29 -3.50 -26.50
CA LEU A 66 -3.89 -4.81 -26.86
C LEU A 66 -4.19 -5.71 -25.65
N VAL A 67 -3.47 -5.55 -24.54
CA VAL A 67 -3.79 -6.25 -23.29
C VAL A 67 -5.12 -5.73 -22.72
N HIS A 68 -5.29 -4.40 -22.71
CA HIS A 68 -6.48 -3.74 -22.17
C HIS A 68 -7.59 -3.48 -23.21
N GLU A 69 -7.42 -3.97 -24.44
CA GLU A 69 -8.42 -3.82 -25.49
C GLU A 69 -9.73 -4.53 -25.07
N PRO A 70 -10.86 -3.81 -25.00
CA PRO A 70 -12.14 -4.43 -24.68
C PRO A 70 -12.51 -5.48 -25.73
N ARG A 71 -12.77 -6.72 -25.30
CA ARG A 71 -13.12 -7.83 -26.18
C ARG A 71 -14.40 -8.51 -25.71
N GLU A 72 -15.35 -8.66 -26.63
CA GLU A 72 -16.52 -9.50 -26.39
C GLU A 72 -16.11 -10.97 -26.29
N HIS A 73 -16.69 -11.69 -25.32
CA HIS A 73 -16.42 -13.11 -25.13
C HIS A 73 -17.00 -13.94 -26.29
N ASP A 74 -16.13 -14.51 -27.13
CA ASP A 74 -16.49 -15.51 -28.13
C ASP A 74 -15.87 -16.87 -27.77
N PRO A 75 -16.67 -17.90 -27.45
CA PRO A 75 -16.16 -19.23 -27.10
C PRO A 75 -15.39 -19.90 -28.25
N LEU A 76 -15.59 -19.46 -29.50
CA LEU A 76 -14.89 -19.96 -30.68
C LEU A 76 -13.53 -19.27 -30.90
N ILE A 77 -13.16 -18.30 -30.08
CA ILE A 77 -11.87 -17.63 -30.15
C ILE A 77 -11.04 -17.98 -28.91
N GLU A 78 -9.77 -18.31 -29.15
CA GLU A 78 -8.76 -18.45 -28.11
C GLU A 78 -7.63 -17.46 -28.39
N TRP A 79 -7.54 -16.42 -27.57
CA TRP A 79 -6.48 -15.43 -27.68
C TRP A 79 -5.19 -15.97 -27.07
N ILE A 80 -4.09 -15.86 -27.80
CA ILE A 80 -2.77 -16.11 -27.24
C ILE A 80 -2.49 -14.98 -26.23
N PRO A 81 -2.10 -15.31 -24.98
CA PRO A 81 -1.78 -14.31 -23.98
C PRO A 81 -0.56 -13.50 -24.41
N CYS A 82 -0.45 -12.27 -23.89
CA CYS A 82 0.71 -11.43 -24.12
C CYS A 82 2.01 -12.20 -23.81
N PRO A 83 3.00 -12.21 -24.72
CA PRO A 83 4.24 -12.97 -24.51
C PRO A 83 5.12 -12.39 -23.39
N ILE A 84 4.87 -11.15 -22.96
CA ILE A 84 5.56 -10.47 -21.87
C ILE A 84 4.55 -10.24 -20.74
N PRO A 85 4.87 -10.56 -19.47
CA PRO A 85 4.00 -10.24 -18.34
C PRO A 85 3.65 -8.74 -18.31
N THR A 86 2.39 -8.43 -18.03
CA THR A 86 1.85 -7.07 -18.09
C THR A 86 2.59 -6.11 -17.16
N ASP A 87 2.94 -6.55 -15.95
CA ASP A 87 3.70 -5.74 -14.98
C ASP A 87 5.11 -5.41 -15.49
N GLU A 88 5.77 -6.35 -16.18
CA GLU A 88 7.07 -6.14 -16.80
C GLU A 88 7.01 -5.17 -18.00
N LEU A 89 5.87 -5.05 -18.67
CA LEU A 89 5.66 -4.01 -19.69
C LEU A 89 5.56 -2.62 -19.03
N TYR A 90 4.70 -2.47 -18.01
CA TYR A 90 4.54 -1.20 -17.30
C TYR A 90 5.84 -0.71 -16.66
N LYS A 91 6.60 -1.59 -15.99
CA LYS A 91 7.90 -1.25 -15.37
C LYS A 91 8.94 -0.73 -16.36
N LYS A 92 8.80 -1.04 -17.66
CA LYS A 92 9.74 -0.65 -18.71
C LYS A 92 9.36 0.62 -19.46
N LEU A 93 8.14 1.14 -19.24
CA LEU A 93 7.71 2.36 -19.90
C LEU A 93 8.62 3.53 -19.53
N SER A 94 9.01 4.30 -20.54
CA SER A 94 9.57 5.64 -20.33
C SER A 94 8.49 6.62 -19.83
N ASP A 95 8.91 7.82 -19.42
CA ASP A 95 7.98 8.88 -18.99
C ASP A 95 7.02 9.31 -20.11
N ASP A 96 7.47 9.29 -21.37
CA ASP A 96 6.62 9.63 -22.51
C ASP A 96 5.67 8.48 -22.86
N GLU A 97 6.14 7.22 -22.85
CA GLU A 97 5.27 6.05 -23.04
C GLU A 97 4.24 5.87 -21.91
N SER A 98 4.60 6.23 -20.68
CA SER A 98 3.66 6.26 -19.56
C SER A 98 2.59 7.32 -19.77
N ARG A 99 2.93 8.46 -20.39
CA ARG A 99 1.97 9.50 -20.76
C ARG A 99 1.04 9.03 -21.88
N ASP A 100 1.58 8.34 -22.89
CA ASP A 100 0.76 7.75 -23.96
C ASP A 100 -0.28 6.76 -23.39
N MET A 101 0.08 6.01 -22.34
CA MET A 101 -0.86 5.12 -21.65
C MET A 101 -1.88 5.86 -20.77
N VAL A 102 -1.51 7.00 -20.17
CA VAL A 102 -2.46 7.90 -19.48
C VAL A 102 -3.48 8.43 -20.49
N ASP A 103 -3.00 9.00 -21.60
CA ASP A 103 -3.85 9.57 -22.65
C ASP A 103 -4.82 8.50 -23.20
N TYR A 104 -4.33 7.28 -23.41
CA TYR A 104 -5.18 6.17 -23.84
C TYR A 104 -6.23 5.76 -22.80
N ALA A 105 -5.89 5.75 -21.51
CA ALA A 105 -6.85 5.47 -20.46
C ALA A 105 -7.93 6.56 -20.36
N GLU A 106 -7.58 7.82 -20.61
CA GLU A 106 -8.54 8.93 -20.68
C GLU A 106 -9.48 8.76 -21.88
N GLU A 107 -8.95 8.41 -23.07
CA GLU A 107 -9.75 8.12 -24.26
C GLU A 107 -10.75 6.97 -24.01
N LEU A 108 -10.32 5.90 -23.34
CA LEU A 108 -11.19 4.78 -22.96
C LEU A 108 -12.28 5.22 -21.99
N PHE A 109 -11.92 6.02 -20.99
CA PHE A 109 -12.86 6.54 -20.00
C PHE A 109 -13.96 7.37 -20.67
N ASP A 110 -13.59 8.31 -21.53
CA ASP A 110 -14.51 9.16 -22.31
C ASP A 110 -15.39 8.35 -23.27
N SER A 111 -14.87 7.22 -23.75
CA SER A 111 -15.59 6.30 -24.65
C SER A 111 -16.51 5.32 -23.91
N GLY A 112 -16.57 5.37 -22.58
CA GLY A 112 -17.45 4.52 -21.75
C GLY A 112 -16.81 3.20 -21.27
N TRP A 113 -15.52 2.97 -21.55
CA TRP A 113 -14.74 1.81 -21.11
C TRP A 113 -14.03 2.11 -19.78
N GLN A 114 -14.84 2.41 -18.76
CA GLN A 114 -14.34 2.89 -17.48
C GLN A 114 -13.59 1.81 -16.68
N GLU A 115 -13.93 0.53 -16.85
CA GLU A 115 -13.26 -0.57 -16.15
C GLU A 115 -11.83 -0.72 -16.65
N GLU A 116 -11.62 -0.75 -17.97
CA GLU A 116 -10.32 -0.86 -18.60
C GLU A 116 -9.44 0.38 -18.33
N ALA A 117 -10.03 1.58 -18.37
CA ALA A 117 -9.34 2.81 -17.98
C ALA A 117 -8.86 2.75 -16.51
N GLN A 118 -9.70 2.24 -15.61
CA GLN A 118 -9.33 2.05 -14.20
C GLN A 118 -8.21 1.02 -14.03
N GLU A 119 -8.26 -0.11 -14.75
CA GLU A 119 -7.19 -1.10 -14.71
C GLU A 119 -5.85 -0.52 -15.16
N ILE A 120 -5.83 0.26 -16.25
CA ILE A 120 -4.62 0.95 -16.72
C ILE A 120 -4.12 1.93 -15.66
N ALA A 121 -5.00 2.75 -15.09
CA ALA A 121 -4.64 3.71 -14.04
C ALA A 121 -4.05 3.01 -12.80
N LEU A 122 -4.60 1.86 -12.40
CA LEU A 122 -4.05 1.04 -11.30
C LEU A 122 -2.65 0.52 -11.61
N CYS A 123 -2.42 0.00 -12.82
CA CYS A 123 -1.10 -0.47 -13.23
C CYS A 123 -0.08 0.68 -13.32
N LEU A 124 -0.47 1.82 -13.88
CA LEU A 124 0.37 3.02 -13.92
C LEU A 124 0.74 3.50 -12.52
N ALA A 125 -0.21 3.51 -11.58
CA ALA A 125 0.04 3.89 -10.19
C ALA A 125 1.02 2.95 -9.49
N ALA A 126 0.92 1.65 -9.76
CA ALA A 126 1.74 0.62 -9.14
C ALA A 126 3.19 0.61 -9.67
N PHE A 127 3.37 0.82 -10.98
CA PHE A 127 4.64 0.51 -11.65
C PHE A 127 5.36 1.72 -12.27
N THR A 128 4.73 2.89 -12.31
CA THR A 128 5.28 4.08 -12.99
C THR A 128 5.22 5.33 -12.10
N GLN A 129 5.74 6.45 -12.61
CA GLN A 129 5.60 7.79 -12.01
C GLN A 129 4.65 8.68 -12.84
N ALA A 130 3.75 8.05 -13.60
CA ALA A 130 2.77 8.76 -14.43
C ALA A 130 1.93 9.74 -13.60
N ASN A 131 1.51 10.83 -14.24
CA ASN A 131 0.57 11.77 -13.65
C ASN A 131 -0.85 11.18 -13.76
N LEU A 132 -1.48 10.92 -12.62
CA LEU A 132 -2.81 10.30 -12.53
C LEU A 132 -3.85 11.25 -11.92
N ASP A 133 -3.59 12.56 -12.00
CA ASP A 133 -4.44 13.58 -11.37
C ASP A 133 -5.89 13.56 -11.86
N ASN A 134 -6.06 13.33 -13.16
CA ASN A 134 -7.38 13.30 -13.79
C ASN A 134 -8.23 12.16 -13.22
N PHE A 135 -7.64 10.97 -13.05
CA PHE A 135 -8.32 9.79 -12.48
C PHE A 135 -8.60 9.88 -10.98
N LEU A 136 -7.71 10.53 -10.20
CA LEU A 136 -7.75 10.45 -8.73
C LEU A 136 -8.31 11.71 -8.04
N ARG A 137 -8.20 12.89 -8.66
CA ARG A 137 -8.66 14.16 -8.08
C ARG A 137 -9.69 14.89 -8.94
N GLN A 138 -9.46 15.06 -10.24
CA GLN A 138 -10.32 15.93 -11.06
C GLN A 138 -11.66 15.27 -11.39
N GLU A 139 -11.66 13.98 -11.70
CA GLU A 139 -12.87 13.22 -12.01
C GLU A 139 -13.02 11.99 -11.11
N PRO A 140 -13.32 12.17 -9.80
CA PRO A 140 -13.43 11.05 -8.91
C PRO A 140 -14.62 10.15 -9.34
N PRO A 141 -14.49 8.82 -9.32
CA PRO A 141 -15.58 7.91 -9.68
C PRO A 141 -16.85 8.16 -8.88
N ALA A 142 -18.03 7.87 -9.44
CA ALA A 142 -19.31 8.15 -8.76
C ALA A 142 -19.44 7.50 -7.37
N TRP A 143 -18.80 6.35 -7.14
CA TRP A 143 -18.76 5.66 -5.84
C TRP A 143 -17.87 6.35 -4.80
N SER A 144 -17.04 7.33 -5.19
CA SER A 144 -16.17 8.09 -4.27
C SER A 144 -16.96 8.77 -3.15
N ALA A 145 -18.20 9.18 -3.41
CA ALA A 145 -19.10 9.77 -2.41
C ALA A 145 -19.49 8.80 -1.28
N SER A 146 -19.29 7.50 -1.46
CA SER A 146 -19.54 6.47 -0.44
C SER A 146 -18.33 6.16 0.43
N LEU A 147 -17.16 6.70 0.10
CA LEU A 147 -15.92 6.47 0.85
C LEU A 147 -15.84 7.38 2.08
N HIS A 148 -15.11 6.92 3.10
CA HIS A 148 -14.85 7.71 4.29
C HIS A 148 -13.93 8.91 4.02
N ILE A 149 -12.99 8.76 3.07
CA ILE A 149 -12.06 9.79 2.62
C ILE A 149 -12.03 9.82 1.08
N LEU A 150 -11.49 10.88 0.50
CA LEU A 150 -11.40 11.02 -0.96
C LEU A 150 -10.48 9.94 -1.57
N PRO A 151 -10.74 9.46 -2.81
CA PRO A 151 -9.97 8.39 -3.45
C PRO A 151 -8.45 8.60 -3.42
N HIS A 152 -7.96 9.78 -3.78
CA HIS A 152 -6.52 10.08 -3.78
C HIS A 152 -5.87 10.02 -2.39
N ARG A 153 -6.64 10.12 -1.29
CA ARG A 153 -6.11 9.98 0.07
C ARG A 153 -5.84 8.53 0.45
N TYR A 154 -6.51 7.56 -0.17
CA TYR A 154 -6.19 6.15 0.01
C TYR A 154 -4.78 5.79 -0.50
N ALA A 155 -4.19 6.60 -1.38
CA ALA A 155 -2.78 6.44 -1.78
C ALA A 155 -1.80 6.50 -0.59
N HIS A 156 -2.19 7.17 0.52
CA HIS A 156 -1.41 7.16 1.76
C HIS A 156 -1.25 5.75 2.32
N GLN A 157 -2.23 4.87 2.15
CA GLN A 157 -2.11 3.45 2.54
C GLN A 157 -1.02 2.71 1.75
N ALA A 158 -0.73 3.17 0.53
CA ALA A 158 0.38 2.67 -0.30
C ALA A 158 1.68 3.51 -0.13
N GLY A 159 1.69 4.46 0.80
CA GLY A 159 2.85 5.26 1.15
C GLY A 159 3.24 6.34 0.16
N TRP A 160 2.30 6.86 -0.62
CA TRP A 160 2.55 7.98 -1.53
C TRP A 160 1.34 8.91 -1.65
N GLU A 161 1.56 10.09 -2.22
CA GLU A 161 0.49 11.06 -2.50
C GLU A 161 0.70 11.76 -3.84
N LEU A 162 -0.34 12.44 -4.33
CA LEU A 162 -0.22 13.34 -5.47
C LEU A 162 0.18 14.75 -5.01
N THR A 163 1.26 15.27 -5.57
CA THR A 163 1.64 16.69 -5.48
C THR A 163 0.57 17.59 -6.11
N GLU A 164 0.65 18.91 -5.91
CA GLU A 164 -0.26 19.88 -6.55
C GLU A 164 -0.29 19.72 -8.08
N ASN A 165 0.84 19.36 -8.70
CA ASN A 165 0.95 19.15 -10.15
C ASN A 165 0.57 17.72 -10.60
N GLY A 166 0.00 16.89 -9.73
CA GLY A 166 -0.46 15.54 -10.08
C GLY A 166 0.63 14.47 -10.16
N ARG A 167 1.87 14.82 -9.82
CA ARG A 167 2.96 13.84 -9.75
C ARG A 167 2.92 13.07 -8.45
N ARG A 168 3.23 11.78 -8.50
CA ARG A 168 3.46 10.94 -7.31
C ARG A 168 4.64 11.49 -6.50
N ARG A 169 4.46 11.51 -5.18
CA ARG A 169 5.48 11.79 -4.17
C ARG A 169 5.41 10.71 -3.13
N ASP A 170 6.49 9.94 -2.99
CA ASP A 170 6.58 8.93 -1.93
C ASP A 170 6.68 9.61 -0.55
N LEU A 171 6.03 8.99 0.43
CA LEU A 171 5.98 9.45 1.81
C LEU A 171 6.92 8.67 2.72
N TYR A 172 7.81 7.84 2.16
CA TYR A 172 8.81 7.10 2.89
C TYR A 172 10.10 6.95 2.06
N PHE A 173 11.20 6.57 2.71
CA PHE A 173 12.47 6.28 2.05
C PHE A 173 12.52 4.83 1.59
N THR A 174 12.85 4.58 0.32
CA THR A 174 12.89 3.20 -0.23
C THR A 174 14.06 2.37 0.30
N GLN A 175 15.14 3.01 0.76
CA GLN A 175 16.18 2.32 1.52
C GLN A 175 15.58 1.85 2.84
N CYS A 176 15.61 0.54 3.06
CA CYS A 176 15.07 -0.06 4.27
C CYS A 176 16.12 -0.95 4.95
N THR A 177 16.32 -0.71 6.24
CA THR A 177 17.24 -1.45 7.09
C THR A 177 16.50 -1.92 8.33
N HIS A 178 16.59 -3.23 8.57
CA HIS A 178 16.04 -3.85 9.76
C HIS A 178 16.80 -3.36 11.01
N LEU A 179 16.08 -3.08 12.11
CA LEU A 179 16.67 -2.78 13.41
C LEU A 179 16.58 -4.01 14.33
N VAL A 180 17.72 -4.46 14.87
CA VAL A 180 17.83 -5.70 15.65
C VAL A 180 18.46 -5.46 17.02
N LYS A 181 18.09 -6.29 18.01
CA LYS A 181 18.77 -6.36 19.32
C LYS A 181 20.17 -6.95 19.15
N GLN A 182 21.20 -6.11 19.04
CA GLN A 182 22.60 -6.55 18.95
C GLN A 182 23.54 -5.53 19.61
N ALA A 183 24.84 -5.83 19.72
CA ALA A 183 25.80 -4.84 20.19
C ALA A 183 26.20 -3.88 19.04
N PRO A 184 26.47 -2.59 19.31
CA PRO A 184 26.90 -1.65 18.27
C PRO A 184 28.30 -2.03 17.75
N GLU A 185 28.43 -2.33 16.46
CA GLU A 185 29.73 -2.69 15.85
C GLU A 185 30.61 -1.46 15.53
N GLN A 186 30.04 -0.27 15.34
CA GLN A 186 30.73 0.96 14.89
C GLN A 186 30.08 2.23 15.50
N PRO A 187 30.77 3.39 15.58
CA PRO A 187 30.14 4.64 16.01
C PRO A 187 28.92 4.95 15.13
N ALA A 188 27.80 5.18 15.80
CA ALA A 188 26.47 4.91 15.29
C ALA A 188 26.05 5.87 14.17
N VAL A 189 25.97 5.33 12.95
CA VAL A 189 25.19 5.90 11.83
C VAL A 189 23.71 6.03 12.22
N PHE A 190 23.28 5.26 13.21
CA PHE A 190 21.94 5.20 13.78
C PHE A 190 22.00 4.87 15.28
N ARG A 191 21.18 5.54 16.07
CA ARG A 191 20.94 5.25 17.48
C ARG A 191 19.43 5.24 17.76
N ALA A 192 18.92 4.17 18.37
CA ALA A 192 17.53 4.12 18.84
C ALA A 192 17.48 4.49 20.32
N VAL A 193 16.63 5.45 20.69
CA VAL A 193 16.37 5.86 22.07
C VAL A 193 17.64 6.36 22.79
N ALA A 194 17.81 7.69 22.81
CA ALA A 194 18.83 8.37 23.59
C ALA A 194 18.20 9.39 24.55
N GLU A 195 18.87 9.64 25.68
CA GLU A 195 18.46 10.69 26.61
C GLU A 195 18.55 12.07 25.95
N TYR A 196 17.50 12.88 26.13
CA TYR A 196 17.53 14.29 25.70
C TYR A 196 18.06 15.22 26.80
N GLY A 197 17.74 14.91 28.06
CA GLY A 197 18.19 15.69 29.24
C GLY A 197 17.20 16.75 29.73
N GLU A 198 16.02 16.86 29.12
CA GLU A 198 14.93 17.74 29.58
C GLU A 198 13.63 16.94 29.76
N ASN A 199 12.68 17.50 30.50
CA ASN A 199 11.37 16.89 30.76
C ASN A 199 10.31 17.45 29.81
N CYS A 200 9.31 16.63 29.50
CA CYS A 200 8.17 16.99 28.68
C CYS A 200 7.40 18.16 29.30
N PRO A 201 7.19 19.28 28.59
CA PRO A 201 6.45 20.42 29.12
C PRO A 201 4.99 20.10 29.48
N HIS A 202 4.45 18.98 29.00
CA HIS A 202 3.06 18.58 29.21
C HIS A 202 2.91 17.61 30.38
N CYS A 203 3.54 16.43 30.32
CA CYS A 203 3.38 15.38 31.33
C CYS A 203 4.58 15.23 32.28
N SER A 204 5.62 16.05 32.13
CA SER A 204 6.83 16.04 32.97
C SER A 204 7.69 14.76 32.94
N LEU A 205 7.37 13.76 32.12
CA LEU A 205 8.26 12.62 31.88
C LEU A 205 9.55 13.06 31.14
N PRO A 206 10.68 12.36 31.30
CA PRO A 206 11.90 12.64 30.54
C PRO A 206 11.64 12.54 29.03
N LEU A 207 12.12 13.54 28.28
CA LEU A 207 12.13 13.49 26.82
C LEU A 207 13.27 12.59 26.33
N ILE A 208 13.06 12.00 25.16
CA ILE A 208 14.05 11.16 24.48
C ILE A 208 14.23 11.60 23.03
N ASN A 209 15.42 11.37 22.49
CA ASN A 209 15.61 11.25 21.05
C ASN A 209 15.26 9.80 20.67
N LEU A 210 14.08 9.57 20.10
CA LEU A 210 13.64 8.24 19.67
C LEU A 210 14.59 7.66 18.61
N PHE A 211 15.05 8.50 17.68
CA PHE A 211 16.03 8.12 16.67
C PHE A 211 17.06 9.23 16.49
N GLU A 212 18.33 8.85 16.40
CA GLU A 212 19.41 9.71 15.91
C GLU A 212 20.03 9.07 14.67
N VAL A 213 19.84 9.69 13.50
CA VAL A 213 20.10 9.08 12.20
C VAL A 213 20.97 10.00 11.34
N ALA A 214 22.04 9.47 10.74
CA ALA A 214 22.75 10.20 9.69
C ALA A 214 21.86 10.30 8.43
N PRO A 215 21.70 11.48 7.79
CA PRO A 215 20.88 11.61 6.58
C PRO A 215 21.19 10.58 5.49
N SER A 216 22.47 10.23 5.33
CA SER A 216 22.92 9.23 4.35
C SER A 216 22.40 7.82 4.60
N ALA A 217 21.97 7.48 5.82
CA ALA A 217 21.45 6.15 6.16
C ALA A 217 20.10 5.84 5.50
N VAL A 218 19.38 6.87 5.08
CA VAL A 218 18.10 6.77 4.34
C VAL A 218 18.20 7.39 2.95
N GLY A 219 19.42 7.69 2.48
CA GLY A 219 19.65 8.32 1.18
C GLY A 219 19.26 9.80 1.10
N LEU A 220 19.05 10.48 2.23
CA LEU A 220 18.78 11.91 2.26
C LEU A 220 20.08 12.71 2.07
N SER A 221 20.08 13.65 1.12
CA SER A 221 21.21 14.56 0.89
C SER A 221 21.45 15.47 2.11
N THR A 222 22.71 15.66 2.49
CA THR A 222 23.12 16.54 3.60
C THR A 222 22.82 18.02 3.36
N GLN A 223 22.50 18.42 2.12
CA GLN A 223 22.03 19.78 1.82
C GLN A 223 20.63 20.06 2.40
N GLY A 224 19.85 19.03 2.74
CA GLY A 224 18.48 19.15 3.21
C GLY A 224 18.29 19.11 4.73
N TRP A 225 19.33 18.85 5.52
CA TRP A 225 19.20 18.71 6.98
C TRP A 225 20.49 19.10 7.73
N PRO A 226 20.43 19.91 8.81
CA PRO A 226 21.61 20.28 9.58
C PRO A 226 22.10 19.11 10.44
N GLY A 227 23.21 18.49 10.06
CA GLY A 227 23.85 17.44 10.84
C GLY A 227 23.03 16.14 10.92
N GLN A 228 22.95 15.57 12.11
CA GLN A 228 22.21 14.33 12.37
C GLN A 228 20.71 14.61 12.53
N ILE A 229 19.87 13.74 11.97
CA ILE A 229 18.43 13.78 12.19
C ILE A 229 18.14 13.24 13.58
N ARG A 230 17.57 14.07 14.45
CA ARG A 230 17.18 13.68 15.82
C ARG A 230 15.68 13.82 15.98
N ILE A 231 14.99 12.71 16.19
CA ILE A 231 13.55 12.67 16.39
C ILE A 231 13.27 12.78 17.89
N LEU A 232 13.02 13.99 18.38
CA LEU A 232 12.64 14.24 19.77
C LEU A 232 11.19 13.82 20.01
N THR A 233 10.91 13.16 21.13
CA THR A 233 9.54 12.81 21.52
C THR A 233 9.35 12.68 23.03
N CYS A 234 8.09 12.59 23.44
CA CYS A 234 7.64 12.07 24.71
C CYS A 234 6.83 10.80 24.46
N GLN A 235 7.32 9.66 24.95
CA GLN A 235 6.73 8.32 24.85
C GLN A 235 5.27 8.26 25.32
N CYS A 236 4.89 9.07 26.32
CA CYS A 236 3.51 9.15 26.77
C CYS A 236 2.66 10.05 25.87
N CYS A 237 3.06 11.31 25.65
CA CYS A 237 2.23 12.25 24.89
C CYS A 237 2.00 11.81 23.45
N THR A 238 2.98 11.13 22.84
CA THR A 238 2.87 10.64 21.46
C THR A 238 1.81 9.55 21.29
N ALA A 239 1.36 8.91 22.37
CA ALA A 239 0.26 7.94 22.38
C ALA A 239 -1.13 8.58 22.31
N TYR A 240 -1.24 9.89 22.58
CA TYR A 240 -2.52 10.59 22.60
C TYR A 240 -2.63 11.67 21.51
N ASN A 241 -1.50 12.20 21.03
CA ASN A 241 -1.43 13.19 19.96
C ASN A 241 -0.11 13.02 19.20
N THR A 242 -0.05 13.50 17.95
CA THR A 242 1.24 13.70 17.27
C THR A 242 2.11 14.68 18.07
N VAL A 243 3.36 14.29 18.32
CA VAL A 243 4.36 15.16 18.98
C VAL A 243 5.31 15.69 17.93
N PHE A 244 5.42 17.02 17.82
CA PHE A 244 6.31 17.71 16.90
C PHE A 244 7.53 18.28 17.61
N ALA A 245 8.64 18.36 16.88
CA ALA A 245 9.82 19.14 17.27
C ALA A 245 10.39 19.91 16.08
N THR A 246 10.97 21.07 16.33
CA THR A 246 11.69 21.87 15.33
C THR A 246 13.18 21.69 15.52
N VAL A 247 13.94 21.58 14.43
CA VAL A 247 15.39 21.46 14.49
C VAL A 247 16.02 22.83 14.25
N ASP A 248 16.93 23.21 15.15
CA ASP A 248 17.68 24.46 15.02
C ASP A 248 18.84 24.34 14.01
N PRO A 249 19.49 25.46 13.61
CA PRO A 249 20.57 25.42 12.63
C PRO A 249 21.79 24.57 13.05
N GLN A 250 21.89 24.16 14.32
CA GLN A 250 22.94 23.29 14.84
C GLN A 250 22.55 21.80 14.79
N GLY A 251 21.33 21.48 14.34
CA GLY A 251 20.81 20.12 14.31
C GLY A 251 20.24 19.64 15.65
N GLN A 252 19.95 20.56 16.58
CA GLN A 252 19.37 20.21 17.87
C GLN A 252 17.84 20.32 17.80
N PRO A 253 17.10 19.25 18.16
CA PRO A 253 15.65 19.31 18.20
C PRO A 253 15.17 20.08 19.44
N ARG A 254 14.07 20.80 19.28
CA ARG A 254 13.37 21.54 20.34
C ARG A 254 11.88 21.22 20.30
N TRP A 255 11.29 21.05 21.47
CA TRP A 255 9.85 20.85 21.61
C TRP A 255 9.05 21.92 20.84
N CYS A 256 8.06 21.50 20.06
CA CYS A 256 7.21 22.43 19.33
C CYS A 256 6.10 22.98 20.23
N GLU A 257 5.98 24.31 20.33
CA GLU A 257 4.90 24.97 21.08
C GLU A 257 3.51 24.68 20.54
N LYS A 258 3.39 24.20 19.29
CA LYS A 258 2.13 23.80 18.67
C LYS A 258 1.65 22.40 19.08
N ASN A 259 2.42 21.68 19.89
CA ASN A 259 2.00 20.37 20.40
C ASN A 259 0.72 20.51 21.23
N ALA A 260 -0.26 19.64 20.97
CA ALA A 260 -1.50 19.63 21.72
C ALA A 260 -1.29 18.97 23.10
N LEU A 261 -1.79 19.61 24.16
CA LEU A 261 -1.87 19.00 25.48
C LEU A 261 -3.03 17.99 25.51
N SER A 262 -2.75 16.78 25.96
CA SER A 262 -3.77 15.79 26.31
C SER A 262 -3.87 15.68 27.83
N THR A 263 -5.04 15.94 28.40
CA THR A 263 -5.28 15.73 29.83
C THR A 263 -5.14 14.26 30.20
N LEU A 264 -5.58 13.36 29.32
CA LEU A 264 -5.42 11.91 29.49
C LEU A 264 -3.95 11.50 29.54
N ALA A 265 -3.08 12.13 28.73
CA ALA A 265 -1.64 11.84 28.79
C ALA A 265 -1.04 12.25 30.15
N VAL A 266 -1.48 13.37 30.71
CA VAL A 266 -1.01 13.81 32.04
C VAL A 266 -1.52 12.89 33.14
N GLU A 267 -2.79 12.50 33.07
CA GLU A 267 -3.42 11.62 34.07
C GLU A 267 -2.81 10.22 34.10
N ASN A 268 -2.41 9.69 32.93
CA ASN A 268 -1.88 8.33 32.80
C ASN A 268 -0.34 8.30 32.68
N SER A 269 0.36 9.41 32.90
CA SER A 269 1.82 9.47 32.67
C SER A 269 2.62 8.49 33.54
N SER A 270 2.09 8.09 34.69
CA SER A 270 2.73 7.12 35.59
C SER A 270 2.84 5.72 35.00
N ASP A 271 1.99 5.40 34.02
CA ASP A 271 1.90 4.06 33.43
C ASP A 271 2.93 3.89 32.30
N TRP A 272 3.57 4.98 31.89
CA TRP A 272 4.53 5.00 30.80
C TRP A 272 5.95 4.89 31.30
N ILE A 273 6.66 3.89 30.79
CA ILE A 273 8.07 3.65 31.08
C ILE A 273 8.90 4.11 29.87
N THR A 274 10.07 4.68 30.13
CA THR A 274 11.02 5.01 29.06
C THR A 274 11.54 3.71 28.43
N PRO A 275 11.48 3.57 27.09
CA PRO A 275 12.06 2.43 26.40
C PRO A 275 13.55 2.24 26.76
N PRO A 276 14.06 1.00 26.72
CA PRO A 276 15.48 0.74 26.99
C PRO A 276 16.36 1.51 26.00
N LEU A 277 17.40 2.16 26.54
CA LEU A 277 18.28 3.02 25.75
C LEU A 277 19.17 2.18 24.84
N ASP A 278 19.25 2.57 23.56
CA ASP A 278 20.25 2.09 22.59
C ASP A 278 20.34 0.57 22.48
N VAL A 279 19.19 -0.12 22.43
CA VAL A 279 19.12 -1.58 22.31
C VAL A 279 18.95 -2.08 20.87
N LEU A 280 18.51 -1.21 19.96
CA LEU A 280 18.29 -1.55 18.56
C LEU A 280 19.35 -0.90 17.67
N HIS A 281 19.97 -1.70 16.81
CA HIS A 281 20.98 -1.24 15.85
C HIS A 281 20.68 -1.73 14.43
N PRO A 282 21.21 -1.05 13.40
CA PRO A 282 21.04 -1.47 12.02
C PRO A 282 21.59 -2.87 11.79
N GLY A 283 20.75 -3.76 11.26
CA GLY A 283 21.11 -5.08 10.77
C GLY A 283 21.16 -5.10 9.24
N GLU A 284 20.56 -6.15 8.66
CA GLU A 284 20.54 -6.35 7.21
C GLU A 284 19.58 -5.39 6.50
N SER A 285 19.85 -5.11 5.23
CA SER A 285 18.88 -4.41 4.38
C SER A 285 17.72 -5.34 4.02
N ARG A 286 16.51 -4.80 3.98
CA ARG A 286 15.31 -5.52 3.56
C ARG A 286 14.56 -4.76 2.47
N LEU A 287 13.65 -5.45 1.77
CA LEU A 287 12.79 -4.80 0.78
C LEU A 287 11.91 -3.73 1.46
N PRO A 288 11.61 -2.61 0.78
CA PRO A 288 10.85 -1.51 1.40
C PRO A 288 9.47 -1.94 1.94
N LEU A 289 8.84 -2.95 1.33
CA LEU A 289 7.51 -3.45 1.73
C LEU A 289 7.57 -4.65 2.68
N PHE A 290 8.76 -5.05 3.15
CA PHE A 290 8.95 -6.31 3.88
C PHE A 290 8.13 -6.42 5.17
N ALA A 291 8.00 -5.31 5.90
CA ALA A 291 7.28 -5.25 7.17
C ALA A 291 5.93 -4.51 7.05
N ALA A 292 5.44 -4.21 5.84
CA ALA A 292 4.28 -3.33 5.63
C ALA A 292 2.96 -3.91 6.19
N GLU A 293 2.90 -5.21 6.47
CA GLU A 293 1.72 -5.90 6.97
C GLU A 293 1.99 -6.46 8.38
N ILE A 294 1.19 -6.00 9.36
CA ILE A 294 1.40 -6.24 10.80
C ILE A 294 1.15 -7.69 11.23
N PHE A 295 0.49 -8.50 10.40
CA PHE A 295 0.26 -9.92 10.68
C PHE A 295 1.37 -10.85 10.16
N LEU A 296 2.44 -10.29 9.59
CA LEU A 296 3.58 -11.09 9.14
C LEU A 296 4.40 -11.59 10.34
N PRO A 297 4.92 -12.83 10.31
CA PRO A 297 5.80 -13.36 11.35
C PRO A 297 7.22 -12.79 11.19
N THR A 298 7.35 -11.49 11.43
CA THR A 298 8.59 -10.72 11.29
C THR A 298 8.74 -9.69 12.40
N THR A 299 9.88 -9.01 12.41
CA THR A 299 10.18 -7.88 13.27
C THR A 299 9.85 -6.58 12.54
N PHE A 300 9.27 -5.62 13.25
CA PHE A 300 8.69 -4.43 12.63
C PHE A 300 9.59 -3.21 12.69
N SER A 301 10.54 -3.16 13.62
CA SER A 301 11.48 -2.05 13.78
C SER A 301 12.38 -1.90 12.56
N GLN A 302 12.34 -0.72 11.94
CA GLN A 302 13.12 -0.39 10.73
C GLN A 302 13.48 1.08 10.65
N LEU A 303 14.58 1.31 9.93
CA LEU A 303 14.94 2.59 9.35
C LEU A 303 14.54 2.59 7.87
N GLY A 304 13.75 3.57 7.45
CA GLY A 304 13.12 3.65 6.14
C GLY A 304 12.15 2.50 5.87
N GLY A 305 11.82 2.27 4.60
CA GLY A 305 10.77 1.34 4.19
C GLY A 305 9.37 1.90 4.38
N HIS A 306 8.38 1.16 3.88
CA HIS A 306 6.97 1.50 4.07
C HIS A 306 6.57 1.19 5.52
N PRO A 307 5.85 2.10 6.21
CA PRO A 307 5.41 1.87 7.58
C PRO A 307 4.52 0.62 7.69
N ALA A 308 4.68 -0.12 8.78
CA ALA A 308 3.70 -1.13 9.19
C ALA A 308 2.58 -0.43 9.97
N TRP A 309 1.47 -0.09 9.33
CA TRP A 309 0.36 0.58 10.03
C TRP A 309 -0.44 -0.42 10.86
N VAL A 310 -0.58 -0.19 12.16
CA VAL A 310 -1.44 -1.00 13.04
C VAL A 310 -2.91 -0.63 12.85
N GLN A 311 -3.15 0.66 12.65
CA GLN A 311 -4.46 1.24 12.39
C GLN A 311 -4.49 1.73 10.92
N ASP A 312 -5.13 2.87 10.66
CA ASP A 312 -5.04 3.52 9.35
C ASP A 312 -3.69 4.22 9.14
N ALA A 313 -3.31 4.43 7.88
CA ALA A 313 -2.15 5.24 7.53
C ALA A 313 -2.29 6.66 8.06
N ASP A 314 -1.39 7.07 8.96
CA ASP A 314 -1.44 8.35 9.65
C ASP A 314 -0.12 9.12 9.47
N TYR A 315 0.08 9.64 8.27
CA TYR A 315 1.20 10.56 8.00
C TYR A 315 0.86 11.95 8.55
N PRO A 316 1.62 12.47 9.53
CA PRO A 316 1.30 13.74 10.14
C PRO A 316 1.48 14.89 9.14
N THR A 317 0.68 15.92 9.31
CA THR A 317 0.80 17.17 8.53
C THR A 317 1.79 18.10 9.23
N CYS A 318 2.78 18.60 8.49
CA CYS A 318 3.78 19.51 9.06
C CYS A 318 3.10 20.79 9.57
N PRO A 319 3.33 21.20 10.83
CA PRO A 319 2.68 22.37 11.41
C PRO A 319 3.21 23.70 10.85
N THR A 320 4.21 23.68 9.97
CA THR A 320 4.84 24.87 9.37
C THR A 320 4.39 25.09 7.93
N CYS A 321 4.51 24.08 7.06
CA CYS A 321 4.15 24.19 5.64
C CYS A 321 2.86 23.48 5.24
N SER A 322 2.19 22.79 6.18
CA SER A 322 0.98 22.00 5.93
C SER A 322 1.13 20.86 4.92
N GLN A 323 2.36 20.49 4.54
CA GLN A 323 2.60 19.31 3.73
C GLN A 323 2.62 18.04 4.59
N THR A 324 2.18 16.93 4.00
CA THR A 324 2.35 15.59 4.57
C THR A 324 3.85 15.31 4.82
N MET A 325 4.16 14.85 6.03
CA MET A 325 5.52 14.52 6.46
C MET A 325 5.93 13.13 5.97
N MET A 326 7.23 12.92 5.81
CA MET A 326 7.78 11.65 5.34
C MET A 326 8.15 10.76 6.52
N PHE A 327 7.77 9.49 6.46
CA PHE A 327 8.21 8.46 7.39
C PHE A 327 9.72 8.26 7.31
N LEU A 328 10.36 8.22 8.47
CA LEU A 328 11.80 8.00 8.63
C LEU A 328 12.09 6.61 9.18
N ALA A 329 11.43 6.21 10.27
CA ALA A 329 11.73 4.98 10.98
C ALA A 329 10.56 4.61 11.91
N GLN A 330 10.48 3.34 12.29
CA GLN A 330 9.56 2.84 13.30
C GLN A 330 10.28 1.96 14.33
N LEU A 331 9.72 1.93 15.54
CA LEU A 331 10.13 1.07 16.63
C LEU A 331 8.87 0.32 17.11
N SER A 332 8.95 -1.00 17.16
CA SER A 332 7.91 -1.84 17.77
C SER A 332 8.31 -2.19 19.19
N TYR A 333 7.37 -2.10 20.13
CA TYR A 333 7.59 -2.52 21.51
C TYR A 333 7.89 -4.02 21.63
N GLU A 334 7.28 -4.85 20.76
CA GLU A 334 7.56 -6.29 20.65
C GLU A 334 9.03 -6.60 20.31
N ASP A 335 9.72 -5.68 19.62
CA ASP A 335 11.12 -5.86 19.22
C ASP A 335 12.11 -5.36 20.28
N ILE A 336 11.67 -4.68 21.34
CA ILE A 336 12.54 -4.09 22.38
C ILE A 336 12.32 -4.68 23.77
N GLU A 337 11.10 -5.02 24.13
CA GLU A 337 10.79 -5.60 25.42
C GLU A 337 10.91 -7.13 25.37
N GLU A 338 11.16 -7.75 26.52
CA GLU A 338 11.17 -9.22 26.68
C GLU A 338 9.85 -9.71 27.30
N GLU A 339 8.98 -8.78 27.66
CA GLU A 339 7.67 -9.05 28.25
C GLU A 339 6.70 -9.52 27.16
N GLU A 340 5.97 -10.60 27.45
CA GLU A 340 5.08 -11.30 26.50
C GLU A 340 3.87 -10.44 26.01
N TYR A 341 3.71 -9.20 26.51
CA TYR A 341 2.56 -8.33 26.25
C TYR A 341 2.95 -6.89 25.86
N ALA A 342 4.20 -6.66 25.45
CA ALA A 342 4.64 -5.34 25.01
C ALA A 342 4.06 -5.03 23.63
N GLU A 343 3.05 -4.15 23.56
CA GLU A 343 2.32 -3.85 22.34
C GLU A 343 2.54 -2.40 21.85
N GLY A 344 2.32 -2.23 20.54
CA GLY A 344 2.28 -0.94 19.88
C GLY A 344 3.57 -0.53 19.16
N MET A 345 3.43 0.49 18.34
CA MET A 345 4.45 0.99 17.44
C MET A 345 4.60 2.49 17.55
N LEU A 346 5.85 2.94 17.65
CA LEU A 346 6.25 4.34 17.53
C LEU A 346 6.76 4.60 16.12
N TYR A 347 6.26 5.66 15.49
CA TYR A 347 6.67 6.10 14.17
C TYR A 347 7.38 7.45 14.27
N GLY A 348 8.47 7.62 13.53
CA GLY A 348 9.20 8.88 13.39
C GLY A 348 9.07 9.43 11.98
N PHE A 349 8.81 10.74 11.87
CA PHE A 349 8.62 11.44 10.60
C PHE A 349 9.46 12.71 10.52
N ILE A 350 9.75 13.13 9.30
CA ILE A 350 10.45 14.39 9.00
C ILE A 350 9.76 15.20 7.91
N CYS A 351 9.87 16.51 8.03
CA CYS A 351 9.62 17.47 6.96
C CYS A 351 10.96 18.11 6.58
N PRO A 352 11.63 17.65 5.52
CA PRO A 352 12.96 18.14 5.15
C PRO A 352 13.00 19.65 4.88
N SER A 353 11.96 20.20 4.24
CA SER A 353 11.90 21.63 3.89
C SER A 353 11.80 22.55 5.11
N CYS A 354 11.10 22.11 6.15
CA CYS A 354 10.86 22.90 7.37
C CYS A 354 11.74 22.48 8.55
N GLN A 355 12.58 21.45 8.38
CA GLN A 355 13.42 20.87 9.45
C GLN A 355 12.59 20.59 10.71
N THR A 356 11.42 20.01 10.51
CA THR A 356 10.47 19.64 11.57
C THR A 356 10.38 18.13 11.64
N THR A 357 10.35 17.58 12.85
CA THR A 357 10.17 16.15 13.10
C THR A 357 8.83 15.92 13.77
N ALA A 358 8.30 14.71 13.64
CA ALA A 358 7.09 14.30 14.34
C ALA A 358 7.21 12.86 14.82
N THR A 359 6.45 12.51 15.85
CA THR A 359 6.15 11.12 16.20
C THR A 359 4.66 10.89 16.36
N SER A 360 4.24 9.68 16.03
CA SER A 360 2.92 9.15 16.36
C SER A 360 3.08 7.74 16.93
N TYR A 361 2.00 7.22 17.51
CA TYR A 361 1.94 5.90 18.09
C TYR A 361 0.64 5.21 17.67
N GLN A 362 0.71 3.90 17.42
CA GLN A 362 -0.46 3.08 17.16
C GLN A 362 -0.37 1.77 17.94
N GLN A 363 -1.52 1.23 18.32
CA GLN A 363 -1.67 -0.06 18.98
C GLN A 363 -3.01 -0.69 18.57
N THR A 364 -3.16 -2.00 18.78
CA THR A 364 -4.35 -2.79 18.42
C THR A 364 -5.56 -2.55 19.31
#